data_AF-A0A368TIB7-F1
#
_entry.id   AF-A0A368TIB7-F1
#
_cell.length_a   1.000
_cell.length_b   1.000
_cell.length_c   1.000
_cell.angle_alpha   90.00
_cell.angle_beta   90.00
_cell.angle_gamma   90.00
#
_symmetry.space_group_name_H-M   'P 1'
#
loop_
_entity.id
_entity.type
_entity.pdbx_description
1 polymer ?
#
loop_
_entity_poly.entity_id
_entity_poly.type
_entity_poly.pdbx_seq_one_letter_code
_entity_poly.pdbx_strand_id
1 'polypeptide(L)'
;MSLSEILDDIISDEVYKPAKVEAKLHYALSGLAKSTKAKIESDKDFRAKYKKVIGDELQKQDYKDLEVIELDPSSNTIKIRYTGYYTGSKQFPEIHLKTLLVLNEEMGNDIRDPEVFDEIVERARLDLGEKDKEEKEERLHHFATLFKAAIY
;
A
#
# COMPACT_ATOMS: atom_id res chain seq x y z
N MET A 1 2.86 20.87 2.61
CA MET A 1 1.81 19.86 2.75
C MET A 1 0.50 20.61 2.92
N SER A 2 -0.41 20.41 1.97
CA SER A 2 -1.82 20.78 2.05
C SER A 2 -2.57 19.81 2.97
N LEU A 3 -3.77 20.18 3.41
CA LEU A 3 -4.64 19.27 4.15
C LEU A 3 -4.86 17.95 3.38
N SER A 4 -5.13 18.02 2.07
CA SER A 4 -5.36 16.84 1.25
C SER A 4 -4.18 15.86 1.26
N GLU A 5 -2.94 16.36 1.19
CA GLU A 5 -1.72 15.54 1.30
C GLU A 5 -1.56 14.92 2.70
N ILE A 6 -1.75 15.71 3.78
CA ILE A 6 -1.67 15.22 5.17
C ILE A 6 -2.65 14.06 5.40
N LEU A 7 -3.89 14.22 4.90
CA LEU A 7 -4.94 13.21 5.06
C LEU A 7 -4.72 11.99 4.14
N ASP A 8 -4.12 12.15 2.96
CA ASP A 8 -3.72 11.02 2.10
C ASP A 8 -2.58 10.19 2.71
N ASP A 9 -1.58 10.81 3.35
CA ASP A 9 -0.50 10.09 4.04
C ASP A 9 -1.05 9.23 5.19
N ILE A 10 -1.98 9.77 6.01
CA ILE A 10 -2.62 9.04 7.11
C ILE A 10 -3.48 7.87 6.60
N ILE A 11 -4.26 8.08 5.54
CA ILE A 11 -5.02 7.00 4.89
C ILE A 11 -4.08 5.96 4.29
N SER A 12 -2.92 6.37 3.76
CA SER A 12 -1.92 5.47 3.20
C SER A 12 -1.33 4.54 4.26
N ASP A 13 -0.90 5.07 5.41
CA ASP A 13 -0.24 4.31 6.47
C ASP A 13 -1.15 3.26 7.16
N GLU A 14 -2.43 3.58 7.40
CA GLU A 14 -3.39 2.64 8.02
C GLU A 14 -4.03 1.69 7.00
N VAL A 15 -4.55 2.20 5.88
CA VAL A 15 -5.36 1.36 4.97
C VAL A 15 -4.47 0.41 4.17
N TYR A 16 -3.31 0.86 3.71
CA TYR A 16 -2.41 0.08 2.85
C TYR A 16 -1.36 -0.66 3.67
N LYS A 17 -1.80 -1.57 4.55
CA LYS A 17 -0.89 -2.30 5.44
C LYS A 17 0.16 -3.10 4.64
N PRO A 18 1.47 -2.90 4.88
CA PRO A 18 2.53 -3.54 4.11
C PRO A 18 2.60 -5.04 4.41
N ALA A 19 2.04 -5.86 3.53
CA ALA A 19 2.05 -7.31 3.65
C ALA A 19 3.16 -7.95 2.80
N LYS A 20 3.83 -8.98 3.33
CA LYS A 20 4.82 -9.72 2.54
C LYS A 20 4.13 -10.74 1.63
N VAL A 21 3.96 -10.39 0.37
CA VAL A 21 3.33 -11.21 -0.66
C VAL A 21 4.37 -12.09 -1.34
N GLU A 22 4.06 -13.37 -1.53
CA GLU A 22 4.88 -14.27 -2.33
C GLU A 22 4.23 -14.54 -3.69
N ALA A 23 4.95 -14.28 -4.78
CA ALA A 23 4.47 -14.49 -6.15
C ALA A 23 5.45 -15.34 -6.96
N LYS A 24 4.93 -16.12 -7.91
CA LYS A 24 5.72 -16.90 -8.86
C LYS A 24 5.63 -16.25 -10.24
N LEU A 25 6.74 -15.69 -10.72
CA LEU A 25 6.85 -15.03 -12.03
C LEU A 25 7.61 -15.93 -13.00
N HIS A 26 7.26 -15.87 -14.28
CA HIS A 26 8.10 -16.46 -15.34
C HIS A 26 9.35 -15.61 -15.57
N TYR A 27 10.50 -16.26 -15.61
CA TYR A 27 11.80 -15.63 -15.77
C TYR A 27 12.46 -16.09 -17.07
N ALA A 28 12.64 -15.17 -18.01
CA ALA A 28 13.05 -15.46 -19.37
C ALA A 28 14.55 -15.78 -19.49
N LEU A 29 14.95 -17.04 -19.21
CA LEU A 29 16.31 -17.54 -19.42
C LEU A 29 16.81 -17.43 -20.87
N SER A 30 15.93 -17.10 -21.84
CA SER A 30 16.26 -16.82 -23.24
C SER A 30 17.06 -15.53 -23.44
N GLY A 31 16.96 -14.55 -22.53
CA GLY A 31 17.77 -13.32 -22.56
C GLY A 31 19.20 -13.50 -22.02
N LEU A 32 19.50 -14.64 -21.39
CA LEU A 32 20.79 -14.89 -20.76
C LEU A 32 21.78 -15.57 -21.70
N ALA A 33 23.07 -15.27 -21.53
CA ALA A 33 24.14 -15.98 -22.22
C ALA A 33 24.06 -17.49 -21.94
N LYS A 34 24.30 -18.32 -22.97
CA LYS A 34 24.21 -19.80 -22.87
C LYS A 34 25.04 -20.39 -21.72
N SER A 35 26.21 -19.80 -21.45
CA SER A 35 27.10 -20.16 -20.33
C SER A 35 26.48 -19.85 -18.96
N THR A 36 25.79 -18.73 -18.81
CA THR A 36 25.05 -18.36 -17.60
C THR A 36 23.85 -19.30 -17.40
N LYS A 37 23.07 -19.57 -18.45
CA LYS A 37 21.93 -20.48 -18.40
C LYS A 37 22.36 -21.89 -17.95
N ALA A 38 23.38 -22.46 -18.59
CA ALA A 38 23.90 -23.79 -18.22
C ALA A 38 24.38 -23.86 -16.76
N LYS A 39 24.99 -22.78 -16.22
CA LYS A 39 25.36 -22.71 -14.81
C LYS A 39 24.16 -22.60 -13.87
N ILE A 40 23.13 -21.82 -14.20
CA ILE A 40 21.88 -21.80 -13.40
C ILE A 40 21.25 -23.20 -13.34
N GLU A 41 21.25 -23.94 -14.45
CA GLU A 41 20.71 -25.29 -14.54
C GLU A 41 21.52 -26.31 -13.73
N SER A 42 22.86 -26.30 -13.80
CA SER A 42 23.74 -27.34 -13.25
C SER A 42 24.38 -27.04 -11.88
N ASP A 43 24.63 -25.77 -11.56
CA ASP A 43 25.43 -25.36 -10.38
C ASP A 43 24.51 -24.67 -9.34
N LYS A 44 24.36 -25.33 -8.18
CA LYS A 44 23.51 -24.83 -7.07
C LYS A 44 24.09 -23.59 -6.39
N ASP A 45 25.41 -23.47 -6.30
CA ASP A 45 26.09 -22.37 -5.62
C ASP A 45 26.13 -21.13 -6.52
N PHE A 46 26.33 -21.33 -7.82
CA PHE A 46 26.11 -20.28 -8.82
C PHE A 46 24.66 -19.82 -8.81
N ARG A 47 23.69 -20.75 -8.83
CA ARG A 47 22.25 -20.41 -8.76
C ARG A 47 21.92 -19.60 -7.51
N ALA A 48 22.43 -19.98 -6.34
CA ALA A 48 22.22 -19.25 -5.08
C ALA A 48 22.79 -17.82 -5.14
N LYS A 49 24.00 -17.63 -5.68
CA LYS A 49 24.58 -16.30 -5.90
C LYS A 49 23.80 -15.49 -6.95
N TYR A 50 23.32 -16.15 -8.00
CA TYR A 50 22.61 -15.51 -9.11
C TYR A 50 21.21 -15.00 -8.71
N LYS A 51 20.51 -15.66 -7.77
CA LYS A 51 19.29 -15.12 -7.16
C LYS A 51 19.50 -13.70 -6.63
N LYS A 52 20.63 -13.45 -5.95
CA LYS A 52 20.93 -12.15 -5.39
C LYS A 52 21.14 -11.10 -6.47
N VAL A 53 21.84 -11.43 -7.56
CA VAL A 53 22.01 -10.51 -8.72
C VAL A 53 20.65 -10.09 -9.29
N ILE A 54 19.71 -11.03 -9.46
CA ILE A 54 18.34 -10.71 -9.93
C ILE A 54 17.62 -9.79 -8.93
N GLY A 55 17.76 -10.02 -7.61
CA GLY A 55 17.21 -9.14 -6.58
C GLY A 55 17.80 -7.74 -6.64
N ASP A 56 19.13 -7.63 -6.66
CA ASP A 56 19.89 -6.37 -6.76
C ASP A 56 19.60 -5.61 -8.08
N GLU A 57 19.13 -6.28 -9.14
CA GLU A 57 18.67 -5.67 -10.40
C GLU A 57 17.21 -5.20 -10.35
N LEU A 58 16.32 -5.94 -9.69
CA LEU A 58 14.91 -5.57 -9.51
C LEU A 58 14.76 -4.41 -8.51
N GLN A 59 15.55 -4.38 -7.43
CA GLN A 59 15.54 -3.27 -6.47
C GLN A 59 15.99 -1.93 -7.10
N LYS A 60 16.84 -1.96 -8.14
CA LYS A 60 17.21 -0.78 -8.95
C LYS A 60 16.11 -0.32 -9.91
N GLN A 61 15.11 -1.16 -10.16
CA GLN A 61 13.90 -0.84 -10.95
C GLN A 61 12.74 -0.43 -10.01
N ASP A 62 13.09 0.21 -8.90
CA ASP A 62 12.21 0.74 -7.85
C ASP A 62 11.41 -0.28 -7.02
N TYR A 63 11.59 -1.60 -7.26
CA TYR A 63 11.06 -2.68 -6.41
C TYR A 63 11.87 -2.85 -5.11
N LYS A 64 11.98 -1.78 -4.31
CA LYS A 64 12.89 -1.64 -3.16
C LYS A 64 12.83 -2.81 -2.16
N ASP A 65 11.63 -3.33 -1.87
CA ASP A 65 11.40 -4.41 -0.90
C ASP A 65 11.40 -5.83 -1.51
N LEU A 66 11.78 -5.99 -2.78
CA LEU A 66 11.69 -7.27 -3.47
C LEU A 66 12.87 -8.20 -3.12
N GLU A 67 12.54 -9.42 -2.72
CA GLU A 67 13.46 -10.51 -2.38
C GLU A 67 13.24 -11.70 -3.33
N VAL A 68 14.30 -12.21 -3.96
CA VAL A 68 14.21 -13.43 -4.80
C VAL A 68 14.41 -14.67 -3.94
N ILE A 69 13.30 -15.21 -3.42
CA ILE A 69 13.28 -16.45 -2.61
C ILE A 69 13.84 -17.62 -3.43
N GLU A 70 13.38 -17.80 -4.67
CA GLU A 70 13.66 -18.98 -5.49
C GLU A 70 13.88 -18.65 -6.96
N LEU A 71 14.65 -19.50 -7.63
CA LEU A 71 14.92 -19.52 -9.05
C LEU A 71 14.87 -20.99 -9.48
N ASP A 72 13.79 -21.40 -10.13
CA ASP A 72 13.61 -22.74 -10.67
C ASP A 72 13.83 -22.72 -12.20
N PRO A 73 14.97 -23.23 -12.69
CA PRO A 73 15.20 -23.33 -14.14
C PRO A 73 14.30 -24.38 -14.80
N SER A 74 13.78 -25.36 -14.04
CA SER A 74 12.95 -26.46 -14.57
C SER A 74 11.64 -25.94 -15.16
N SER A 75 10.99 -24.98 -14.48
CA SER A 75 9.81 -24.27 -14.98
C SER A 75 10.09 -22.87 -15.54
N ASN A 76 11.35 -22.45 -15.63
CA ASN A 76 11.78 -21.08 -15.98
C ASN A 76 11.03 -20.02 -15.15
N THR A 77 11.09 -20.12 -13.83
CA THR A 77 10.40 -19.19 -12.92
C THR A 77 11.29 -18.69 -11.78
N ILE A 78 10.95 -17.51 -11.27
CA ILE A 78 11.40 -17.02 -9.98
C ILE A 78 10.23 -16.99 -8.99
N LYS A 79 10.50 -17.34 -7.74
CA LYS A 79 9.59 -17.05 -6.62
C LYS A 79 10.13 -15.81 -5.93
N ILE A 80 9.36 -14.73 -5.96
CA ILE A 80 9.69 -13.47 -5.31
C ILE A 80 8.85 -13.29 -4.05
N ARG A 81 9.38 -12.53 -3.09
CA ARG A 81 8.65 -11.87 -2.02
C ARG A 81 8.70 -10.37 -2.26
N TYR A 82 7.63 -9.64 -2.01
CA TYR A 82 7.62 -8.17 -2.07
C TYR A 82 6.61 -7.61 -1.06
N THR A 83 6.77 -6.34 -0.69
CA THR A 83 5.75 -5.60 0.05
C THR A 83 4.57 -5.30 -0.88
N GLY A 84 3.48 -6.02 -0.69
CA GLY A 84 2.20 -5.76 -1.35
C GLY A 84 1.33 -4.88 -0.46
N TYR A 85 0.98 -3.71 -0.99
CA TYR A 85 0.02 -2.79 -0.40
C TYR A 85 -1.40 -3.26 -0.76
N TYR A 86 -2.06 -3.95 0.16
CA TYR A 86 -3.45 -4.41 -0.06
C TYR A 86 -4.45 -3.30 0.26
N THR A 87 -5.41 -3.06 -0.64
CA THR A 87 -6.48 -2.08 -0.46
C THR A 87 -7.53 -2.56 0.53
N GLY A 88 -8.04 -1.63 1.37
CA GLY A 88 -9.34 -1.79 2.01
C GLY A 88 -10.52 -1.81 1.01
N SER A 89 -11.74 -1.96 1.54
CA SER A 89 -12.96 -2.10 0.75
C SER A 89 -13.57 -0.76 0.31
N LYS A 90 -14.13 -0.68 -0.90
CA LYS A 90 -14.74 0.53 -1.52
C LYS A 90 -16.05 1.03 -0.86
N GLN A 91 -16.13 1.01 0.46
CA GLN A 91 -17.19 1.60 1.30
C GLN A 91 -16.62 2.63 2.31
N PHE A 92 -15.45 3.22 1.98
CA PHE A 92 -14.55 3.97 2.87
C PHE A 92 -15.17 5.22 3.57
N PRO A 93 -15.39 5.18 4.90
CA PRO A 93 -15.76 6.37 5.68
C PRO A 93 -14.65 7.44 5.73
N GLU A 94 -13.38 7.02 5.70
CA GLU A 94 -12.23 7.92 5.82
C GLU A 94 -12.02 8.80 4.58
N ILE A 95 -12.33 8.26 3.39
CA ILE A 95 -12.31 9.02 2.13
C ILE A 95 -13.45 10.06 2.13
N HIS A 96 -14.62 9.70 2.68
CA HIS A 96 -15.75 10.63 2.81
C HIS A 96 -15.42 11.76 3.80
N LEU A 97 -14.92 11.43 4.98
CA LEU A 97 -14.49 12.42 5.98
C LEU A 97 -13.39 13.34 5.44
N LYS A 98 -12.36 12.79 4.76
CA LYS A 98 -11.35 13.61 4.08
C LYS A 98 -11.98 14.59 3.09
N THR A 99 -12.89 14.11 2.24
CA THR A 99 -13.56 14.92 1.21
C THR A 99 -14.35 16.06 1.85
N LEU A 100 -15.07 15.80 2.94
CA LEU A 100 -15.79 16.85 3.67
C LEU A 100 -14.87 17.84 4.39
N LEU A 101 -13.76 17.40 4.98
CA LEU A 101 -12.79 18.29 5.63
C LEU A 101 -12.15 19.25 4.61
N VAL A 102 -11.66 18.73 3.48
CA VAL A 102 -11.08 19.54 2.40
C VAL A 102 -12.11 20.52 1.83
N LEU A 103 -13.33 20.06 1.55
CA LEU A 103 -14.40 20.94 1.05
C LEU A 103 -14.73 22.09 2.01
N ASN A 104 -14.72 21.84 3.33
CA ASN A 104 -15.00 22.90 4.32
C ASN A 104 -13.83 23.89 4.45
N GLU A 105 -12.58 23.44 4.39
CA GLU A 105 -11.41 24.33 4.33
C GLU A 105 -11.44 25.19 3.05
N GLU A 106 -11.74 24.60 1.88
CA GLU A 106 -11.90 25.33 0.61
C GLU A 106 -13.08 26.32 0.61
N MET A 107 -14.14 26.05 1.39
CA MET A 107 -15.25 26.98 1.62
C MET A 107 -14.92 28.08 2.64
N GLY A 108 -13.76 28.05 3.28
CA GLY A 108 -13.31 29.05 4.25
C GLY A 108 -13.74 28.82 5.70
N ASN A 109 -14.21 27.62 6.05
CA ASN A 109 -14.47 27.24 7.43
C ASN A 109 -13.15 26.82 8.11
N ASP A 110 -12.90 27.27 9.35
CA ASP A 110 -11.67 26.88 10.07
C ASP A 110 -11.81 25.48 10.67
N ILE A 111 -11.26 24.48 9.99
CA ILE A 111 -11.21 23.08 10.46
C ILE A 111 -10.33 22.87 11.71
N ARG A 112 -9.59 23.89 12.16
CA ARG A 112 -8.88 23.90 13.46
C ARG A 112 -9.75 24.40 14.61
N ASP A 113 -10.99 24.80 14.35
CA ASP A 113 -12.01 24.92 15.39
C ASP A 113 -12.56 23.52 15.72
N PRO A 114 -12.46 23.05 16.98
CA PRO A 114 -12.99 21.74 17.38
C PRO A 114 -14.48 21.57 17.07
N GLU A 115 -15.29 22.63 17.17
CA GLU A 115 -16.73 22.58 16.94
C GLU A 115 -17.03 22.39 15.44
N VAL A 116 -16.30 23.09 14.56
CA VAL A 116 -16.37 22.91 13.11
C VAL A 116 -15.91 21.52 12.69
N PHE A 117 -14.82 21.01 13.28
CA PHE A 117 -14.32 19.67 12.99
C PHE A 117 -15.33 18.59 13.41
N ASP A 118 -15.88 18.67 14.61
CA ASP A 118 -16.82 17.67 15.13
C ASP A 118 -18.19 17.74 14.42
N GLU A 119 -18.64 18.92 13.97
CA GLU A 119 -19.77 19.04 13.03
C GLU A 119 -19.52 18.29 11.71
N ILE A 120 -18.31 18.37 11.15
CA ILE A 120 -17.96 17.69 9.89
C ILE A 120 -17.94 16.16 10.08
N VAL A 121 -17.47 15.69 11.24
CA VAL A 121 -17.51 14.26 11.61
C VAL A 121 -18.94 13.76 11.76
N GLU A 122 -19.83 14.51 12.42
CA GLU A 122 -21.25 14.11 12.56
C GLU A 122 -21.98 14.09 11.21
N ARG A 123 -21.70 15.04 10.30
CA ARG A 123 -22.21 14.99 8.91
C ARG A 123 -21.72 13.72 8.21
N ALA A 124 -20.42 13.41 8.29
CA ALA A 124 -19.85 12.20 7.72
C ALA A 124 -20.47 10.91 8.31
N ARG A 125 -20.88 10.92 9.58
CA ARG A 125 -21.54 9.79 10.28
C ARG A 125 -22.96 9.56 9.81
N LEU A 126 -23.72 10.62 9.55
CA LEU A 126 -25.09 10.54 9.01
C LEU A 126 -25.12 9.97 7.58
N ASP A 127 -24.07 10.21 6.79
CA ASP A 127 -23.96 9.77 5.39
C ASP A 127 -23.60 8.28 5.19
N LEU A 128 -23.17 7.56 6.24
CA LEU A 128 -22.63 6.19 6.13
C LEU A 128 -23.62 5.12 5.62
N GLY A 129 -24.92 5.37 5.83
CA GLY A 129 -26.03 4.48 5.50
C GLY A 129 -26.13 3.24 6.40
N GLU A 130 -27.29 2.58 6.38
CA GLU A 130 -27.61 1.48 7.31
C GLU A 130 -26.89 0.14 7.01
N LYS A 131 -26.29 -0.04 5.83
CA LYS A 131 -25.52 -1.26 5.52
C LYS A 131 -24.13 -1.18 6.13
N ASP A 132 -23.74 -2.22 6.87
CA ASP A 132 -22.42 -2.38 7.51
C ASP A 132 -22.08 -1.21 8.47
N LYS A 133 -23.12 -0.61 9.08
CA LYS A 133 -23.05 0.70 9.76
C LYS A 133 -22.13 0.73 10.97
N GLU A 134 -22.16 -0.29 11.82
CA GLU A 134 -21.31 -0.35 13.03
C GLU A 134 -19.81 -0.38 12.68
N GLU A 135 -19.41 -1.20 11.70
CA GLU A 135 -18.03 -1.25 11.17
C GLU A 135 -17.61 0.11 10.57
N LYS A 136 -18.54 0.79 9.89
CA LYS A 136 -18.30 2.13 9.32
C LYS A 136 -18.20 3.23 10.38
N GLU A 137 -19.02 3.19 11.44
CA GLU A 137 -18.95 4.17 12.54
C GLU A 137 -17.66 3.99 13.35
N GLU A 138 -17.23 2.74 13.62
CA GLU A 138 -15.91 2.44 14.22
C GLU A 138 -14.76 2.97 13.36
N ARG A 139 -14.77 2.66 12.05
CA ARG A 139 -13.76 3.12 11.10
C ARG A 139 -13.75 4.64 10.94
N LEU A 140 -14.92 5.29 10.89
CA LEU A 140 -15.03 6.75 10.84
C LEU A 140 -14.44 7.39 12.11
N HIS A 141 -14.79 6.88 13.29
CA HIS A 141 -14.29 7.39 14.57
C HIS A 141 -12.77 7.24 14.69
N HIS A 142 -12.21 6.13 14.18
CA HIS A 142 -10.76 5.92 14.14
C HIS A 142 -10.06 6.99 13.28
N PHE A 143 -10.50 7.19 12.04
CA PHE A 143 -9.88 8.18 11.15
C PHE A 143 -10.16 9.62 11.59
N ALA A 144 -11.32 9.93 12.15
CA ALA A 144 -11.59 11.23 12.78
C ALA A 144 -10.58 11.53 13.90
N THR A 145 -10.25 10.53 14.74
CA THR A 145 -9.25 10.66 15.79
C THR A 145 -7.85 10.92 15.22
N LEU A 146 -7.43 10.19 14.18
CA LEU A 146 -6.12 10.38 13.53
C LEU A 146 -6.01 11.74 12.81
N PHE A 147 -7.06 12.15 12.09
CA PHE A 147 -7.10 13.44 11.40
C PHE A 147 -7.05 14.59 12.39
N LYS A 148 -7.82 14.52 13.49
CA LYS A 148 -7.77 15.52 14.57
C LYS A 148 -6.38 15.58 15.24
N ALA A 149 -5.70 14.45 15.38
CA ALA A 149 -4.32 14.40 15.89
C ALA A 149 -3.22 14.89 14.91
N ALA A 150 -3.58 15.23 13.66
CA ALA A 150 -2.65 15.73 12.65
C ALA A 150 -2.94 17.18 12.18
N ILE A 151 -4.13 17.70 12.50
CA ILE A 151 -4.57 19.08 12.17
C ILE A 151 -4.25 20.07 13.32
N TYR A 152 -4.09 19.56 14.55
CA TYR A 152 -3.97 20.30 15.82
C TYR A 152 -2.59 20.09 16.47
#